data_AF-A0A553N798-F1
#
_entry.id   AF-A0A553N798-F1
#
_cell.length_a   1.000
_cell.length_b   1.000
_cell.length_c   1.000
_cell.angle_alpha   90.00
_cell.angle_beta   90.00
_cell.angle_gamma   90.00
#
_symmetry.space_group_name_H-M   'P 1'
#
loop_
_entity.id
_entity.type
_entity.pdbx_description
1 polymer ?
#
loop_
_entity_poly.entity_id
_entity_poly.type
_entity_poly.pdbx_seq_one_letter_code
_entity_poly.pdbx_strand_id
1 'polypeptide(L)'
;MVSRHCLCVLWMVIFVFGGAVSQKDNQTNVRQKKLLSIFNIVTFKNEGCTSTGAGNDGGTCLTATECTSKGGSASGNCAAGFGVCCVFSLTGACASGQTVSQNCTYIRNSGYPSADTTVSETCTYNFDRICDNLCQIRLDFDTLNSLSSATGLCGTAADAITVTSPFSSSATAFPPTVCGTLTGQHMYFETGTTGTAGALSLAKGTTDGSRNYQIKVTYYTCDNLAKAPPGCTQYFTGESGSFQSYNYQGNQLLQSMNYNNCFRQEEGFCRLQISEATAMTPDPFILSADPTKTVHDCSELSYVSFMT
;
A
#
# COMPACT_ATOMS: atom_id res chain seq x y z
N MET A 1 21.45 19.70 4.19
CA MET A 1 20.19 18.99 3.90
C MET A 1 20.54 17.65 3.28
N VAL A 2 20.35 16.57 4.03
CA VAL A 2 20.61 15.20 3.52
C VAL A 2 19.43 14.83 2.64
N SER A 3 19.66 14.70 1.32
CA SER A 3 18.65 14.24 0.37
C SER A 3 18.24 12.80 0.73
N ARG A 4 16.99 12.62 1.20
CA ARG A 4 16.40 11.31 1.48
C ARG A 4 16.10 10.64 0.14
N HIS A 5 17.02 9.81 -0.34
CA HIS A 5 16.81 9.02 -1.55
C HIS A 5 15.73 7.96 -1.27
N CYS A 6 14.55 8.13 -1.86
CA CYS A 6 13.56 7.07 -1.98
C CYS A 6 14.13 6.04 -2.97
N LEU A 7 14.63 4.90 -2.48
CA LEU A 7 15.05 3.81 -3.33
C LEU A 7 13.82 3.21 -4.04
N CYS A 8 13.62 3.60 -5.30
CA CYS A 8 12.70 2.96 -6.23
C CYS A 8 13.31 1.63 -6.69
N VAL A 9 12.73 0.51 -6.26
CA VAL A 9 13.12 -0.81 -6.78
C VAL A 9 12.41 -1.04 -8.10
N LEU A 10 13.11 -0.81 -9.21
CA LEU A 10 12.71 -1.31 -10.51
C LEU A 10 13.27 -2.73 -10.72
N TRP A 11 12.42 -3.63 -11.22
CA TRP A 11 12.81 -4.94 -11.76
C TRP A 11 13.23 -4.76 -13.22
N MET A 12 14.52 -4.91 -13.50
CA MET A 12 15.03 -5.17 -14.86
C MET A 12 16.19 -6.17 -14.75
N VAL A 13 16.04 -7.30 -15.43
CA VAL A 13 17.07 -8.34 -15.55
C VAL A 13 18.04 -7.93 -16.66
N ILE A 14 19.29 -7.59 -16.30
CA ILE A 14 20.37 -7.37 -17.27
C ILE A 14 21.50 -8.35 -16.95
N PHE A 15 21.80 -9.25 -17.88
CA PHE A 15 22.99 -10.10 -17.85
C PHE A 15 24.22 -9.28 -18.27
N VAL A 16 25.25 -9.22 -17.43
CA VAL A 16 26.56 -8.68 -17.80
C VAL A 16 27.62 -9.77 -17.59
N PHE A 17 28.29 -10.16 -18.67
CA PHE A 17 29.49 -10.99 -18.64
C PHE A 17 30.71 -10.13 -18.32
N GLY A 18 31.41 -10.43 -17.22
CA GLY A 18 32.66 -9.77 -16.84
C GLY A 18 33.89 -10.54 -17.32
N GLY A 19 34.72 -9.93 -18.16
CA GLY A 19 36.09 -10.38 -18.47
C GLY A 19 37.10 -9.63 -17.60
N ALA A 20 38.02 -10.37 -16.95
CA ALA A 20 39.08 -9.80 -16.12
C ALA A 20 40.37 -9.57 -16.92
N VAL A 21 40.99 -8.39 -16.78
CA VAL A 21 42.36 -8.10 -17.22
C VAL A 21 43.24 -7.89 -15.98
N SER A 22 44.37 -8.59 -15.93
CA SER A 22 45.39 -8.49 -14.89
C SER A 22 46.56 -7.64 -15.38
N GLN A 23 46.91 -6.57 -14.65
CA GLN A 23 48.22 -5.92 -14.76
C GLN A 23 48.97 -6.08 -13.44
N LYS A 24 50.20 -6.61 -13.55
CA LYS A 24 51.17 -6.64 -12.47
C LYS A 24 51.92 -5.33 -12.47
N ASP A 25 52.01 -4.68 -11.31
CA ASP A 25 53.09 -3.74 -11.07
C ASP A 25 53.70 -3.96 -9.69
N ASN A 26 55.02 -3.82 -9.64
CA ASN A 26 55.88 -4.20 -8.53
C ASN A 26 56.62 -2.94 -8.08
N GLN A 27 56.43 -2.50 -6.82
CA GLN A 27 57.56 -2.20 -5.92
C GLN A 27 57.19 -1.59 -4.56
N THR A 28 58.11 -1.91 -3.64
CA THR A 28 58.57 -1.18 -2.43
C THR A 28 57.73 -1.23 -1.15
N ASN A 29 58.25 -2.02 -0.21
CA ASN A 29 57.90 -2.07 1.20
C ASN A 29 58.28 -0.76 1.92
N VAL A 30 57.30 0.10 2.16
CA VAL A 30 57.31 1.01 3.31
C VAL A 30 56.30 0.46 4.30
N ARG A 31 56.76 0.04 5.48
CA ARG A 31 55.90 -0.52 6.55
C ARG A 31 55.10 0.62 7.19
N GLN A 32 54.10 1.13 6.47
CA GLN A 32 53.05 1.94 7.05
C GLN A 32 52.26 1.04 8.00
N LYS A 33 52.04 1.52 9.22
CA LYS A 33 51.12 0.90 10.17
C LYS A 33 49.77 0.76 9.46
N LYS A 34 49.46 -0.46 9.00
CA LYS A 34 48.16 -0.81 8.45
C LYS A 34 47.15 -0.68 9.58
N LEU A 35 46.50 0.49 9.66
CA LEU A 35 45.16 0.57 10.23
C LEU A 35 44.33 -0.38 9.39
N LEU A 36 44.05 -1.55 9.94
CA LEU A 36 43.13 -2.49 9.33
C LEU A 36 41.78 -1.77 9.30
N SER A 37 41.40 -1.26 8.13
CA SER A 37 40.05 -0.82 7.85
C SER A 37 39.17 -2.07 7.80
N ILE A 38 38.89 -2.64 8.97
CA ILE A 38 38.08 -3.85 9.18
C ILE A 38 36.58 -3.63 8.94
N PHE A 39 36.19 -2.47 8.40
CA PHE A 39 34.83 -2.23 7.98
C PHE A 39 34.71 -2.50 6.48
N ASN A 40 34.59 -3.78 6.11
CA ASN A 40 34.02 -4.12 4.82
C ASN A 40 32.53 -3.75 4.88
N ILE A 41 32.22 -2.54 4.42
CA ILE A 41 30.84 -2.10 4.23
C ILE A 41 30.30 -2.89 3.03
N VAL A 42 29.47 -3.89 3.32
CA VAL A 42 28.75 -4.64 2.29
C VAL A 42 27.57 -3.79 1.85
N THR A 43 27.62 -3.31 0.60
CA THR A 43 26.50 -2.64 -0.05
C THR A 43 25.85 -3.56 -1.06
N PHE A 44 24.53 -3.58 -1.07
CA PHE A 44 23.73 -4.26 -2.08
C PHE A 44 22.52 -3.41 -2.42
N LYS A 45 21.88 -3.68 -3.55
CA LYS A 45 20.63 -3.03 -3.92
C LYS A 45 19.53 -3.50 -2.97
N ASN A 46 18.80 -2.56 -2.38
CA ASN A 46 17.68 -2.87 -1.52
C ASN A 46 16.51 -3.37 -2.38
N GLU A 47 16.39 -4.67 -2.57
CA GLU A 47 15.32 -5.29 -3.36
C GLU A 47 14.15 -5.75 -2.48
N GLY A 48 12.97 -5.93 -3.08
CA GLY A 48 11.85 -6.56 -2.39
C GLY A 48 12.19 -8.01 -2.03
N CYS A 49 11.69 -8.47 -0.88
CA CYS A 49 11.86 -9.83 -0.40
C CYS A 49 10.57 -10.31 0.26
N THR A 50 10.44 -11.61 0.49
CA THR A 50 9.32 -12.20 1.22
C THR A 50 9.81 -12.71 2.56
N SER A 51 9.10 -12.34 3.62
CA SER A 51 9.42 -12.78 4.97
C SER A 51 9.21 -14.28 5.13
N THR A 52 9.98 -14.92 6.01
CA THR A 52 9.84 -16.36 6.30
C THR A 52 8.85 -16.67 7.43
N GLY A 53 8.14 -15.66 7.94
CA GLY A 53 7.17 -15.79 9.03
C GLY A 53 5.77 -16.19 8.53
N ALA A 54 4.86 -16.39 9.48
CA ALA A 54 3.45 -16.60 9.16
C ALA A 54 2.89 -15.37 8.43
N GLY A 55 2.22 -15.58 7.29
CA GLY A 55 1.62 -14.52 6.47
C GLY A 55 2.43 -14.12 5.24
N ASN A 56 3.71 -14.52 5.12
CA ASN A 56 4.57 -14.22 3.96
C ASN A 56 4.59 -12.72 3.59
N ASP A 57 4.64 -11.83 4.59
CA ASP A 57 4.68 -10.39 4.36
C ASP A 57 5.86 -10.03 3.44
N GLY A 58 5.62 -9.13 2.50
CA GLY A 58 6.68 -8.52 1.71
C GLY A 58 7.51 -7.55 2.55
N GLY A 59 8.83 -7.65 2.46
CA GLY A 59 9.79 -6.74 3.09
C GLY A 59 10.75 -6.10 2.10
N THR A 60 11.71 -5.36 2.64
CA THR A 60 12.85 -4.81 1.89
C THR A 60 14.13 -5.47 2.35
N CYS A 61 14.96 -5.91 1.42
CA CYS A 61 16.27 -6.46 1.73
C CYS A 61 17.19 -5.35 2.24
N LEU A 62 17.58 -5.42 3.52
CA LEU A 62 18.44 -4.44 4.20
C LEU A 62 19.53 -5.16 4.99
N THR A 63 20.58 -4.44 5.39
CA THR A 63 21.48 -4.99 6.42
C THR A 63 20.72 -5.15 7.74
N ALA A 64 21.12 -6.11 8.59
CA ALA A 64 20.45 -6.31 9.88
C ALA A 64 20.47 -5.03 10.74
N THR A 65 21.59 -4.31 10.77
CA THR A 65 21.73 -3.05 11.49
C THR A 65 20.82 -1.96 10.94
N GLU A 66 20.71 -1.83 9.62
CA GLU A 66 19.82 -0.85 8.99
C GLU A 66 18.35 -1.19 9.23
N CYS A 67 17.99 -2.47 9.19
CA CYS A 67 16.63 -2.92 9.49
C CYS A 67 16.21 -2.48 10.90
N THR A 68 17.01 -2.83 11.91
CA THR A 68 16.73 -2.48 13.32
C THR A 68 16.76 -0.96 13.54
N SER A 69 17.71 -0.23 12.93
CA SER A 69 17.80 1.22 13.12
C SER A 69 16.64 2.00 12.51
N LYS A 70 15.98 1.44 11.50
CA LYS A 70 14.74 1.96 10.91
C LYS A 70 13.47 1.46 11.60
N GLY A 71 13.59 0.68 12.66
CA GLY A 71 12.45 0.13 13.42
C GLY A 71 11.78 -1.08 12.76
N GLY A 72 12.45 -1.74 11.83
CA GLY A 72 11.97 -2.98 11.21
C GLY A 72 12.42 -4.23 11.95
N SER A 73 11.81 -5.36 11.60
CA SER A 73 12.15 -6.68 12.10
C SER A 73 12.72 -7.56 10.99
N ALA A 74 13.82 -8.25 11.28
CA ALA A 74 14.42 -9.21 10.36
C ALA A 74 13.60 -10.51 10.30
N SER A 75 13.22 -10.94 9.10
CA SER A 75 12.45 -12.17 8.89
C SER A 75 12.93 -12.92 7.65
N GLY A 76 13.99 -13.70 7.81
CA GLY A 76 14.65 -14.43 6.72
C GLY A 76 15.83 -13.66 6.12
N ASN A 77 16.53 -14.30 5.18
CA ASN A 77 17.75 -13.78 4.55
C ASN A 77 17.50 -13.37 3.09
N CYS A 78 18.28 -12.42 2.60
CA CYS A 78 18.26 -11.95 1.21
C CYS A 78 19.67 -11.56 0.76
N ALA A 79 19.84 -11.11 -0.49
CA ALA A 79 21.14 -10.73 -1.06
C ALA A 79 22.24 -11.79 -0.80
N ALA A 80 21.95 -13.06 -1.13
CA ALA A 80 22.86 -14.20 -0.89
C ALA A 80 23.35 -14.35 0.57
N GLY A 81 22.56 -13.88 1.54
CA GLY A 81 22.88 -13.97 2.97
C GLY A 81 23.60 -12.75 3.54
N PHE A 82 23.88 -11.72 2.73
CA PHE A 82 24.45 -10.46 3.21
C PHE A 82 23.40 -9.52 3.84
N GLY A 83 22.12 -9.75 3.56
CA GLY A 83 21.01 -8.98 4.09
C GLY A 83 19.94 -9.83 4.76
N VAL A 84 19.05 -9.15 5.46
CA VAL A 84 17.83 -9.71 6.04
C VAL A 84 16.61 -9.17 5.32
N CYS A 85 15.55 -9.97 5.24
CA CYS A 85 14.28 -9.44 4.77
C CYS A 85 13.65 -8.60 5.89
N CYS A 86 13.72 -7.28 5.74
CA CYS A 86 13.25 -6.34 6.75
C CYS A 86 11.77 -6.02 6.57
N VAL A 87 10.97 -6.30 7.59
CA VAL A 87 9.53 -6.02 7.62
C VAL A 87 9.27 -4.87 8.59
N PHE A 88 8.54 -3.86 8.12
CA PHE A 88 8.08 -2.75 8.95
C PHE A 88 6.63 -2.98 9.32
N SER A 89 6.30 -2.90 10.61
CA SER A 89 4.92 -3.03 11.07
C SER A 89 4.62 -2.15 12.26
N LEU A 90 3.40 -1.64 12.32
CA LEU A 90 2.85 -0.83 13.39
C LEU A 90 1.62 -1.50 14.00
N THR A 91 1.63 -1.68 15.31
CA THR A 91 0.56 -2.31 16.08
C THR A 91 0.09 -1.39 17.20
N GLY A 92 -1.23 -1.30 17.41
CA GLY A 92 -1.80 -0.68 18.61
C GLY A 92 -1.69 0.85 18.68
N ALA A 93 -2.06 1.58 17.62
CA ALA A 93 -2.01 3.05 17.58
C ALA A 93 -3.23 3.76 18.21
N CYS A 94 -3.94 3.09 19.11
CA CYS A 94 -5.26 3.53 19.57
C CYS A 94 -5.23 4.45 20.81
N ALA A 95 -4.15 4.38 21.61
CA ALA A 95 -3.95 5.25 22.76
C ALA A 95 -3.09 6.50 22.45
N SER A 96 -2.09 6.34 21.58
CA SER A 96 -1.19 7.40 21.16
C SER A 96 -0.85 7.15 19.69
N GLY A 97 -1.47 7.93 18.79
CA GLY A 97 -1.33 7.74 17.35
C GLY A 97 0.12 7.47 16.91
N GLN A 98 0.29 6.60 15.93
CA GLN A 98 1.60 6.18 15.43
C GLN A 98 1.91 6.83 14.08
N THR A 99 3.17 6.77 13.68
CA THR A 99 3.62 7.35 12.41
C THR A 99 4.24 6.27 11.53
N VAL A 100 3.80 6.21 10.28
CA VAL A 100 4.40 5.39 9.23
C VAL A 100 5.53 6.18 8.60
N SER A 101 6.76 5.73 8.84
CA SER A 101 7.98 6.42 8.40
C SER A 101 8.81 5.64 7.38
N GLN A 102 8.37 4.44 6.97
CA GLN A 102 9.01 3.60 5.96
C GLN A 102 8.00 3.16 4.90
N ASN A 103 8.45 3.01 3.66
CA ASN A 103 7.66 2.37 2.61
C ASN A 103 7.45 0.88 2.92
N CYS A 104 6.39 0.28 2.40
CA CYS A 104 6.03 -1.13 2.63
C CYS A 104 5.83 -1.46 4.12
N THR A 105 5.10 -0.61 4.85
CA THR A 105 4.77 -0.83 6.26
C THR A 105 3.40 -1.48 6.41
N TYR A 106 3.27 -2.46 7.31
CA TYR A 106 1.98 -3.09 7.66
C TYR A 106 1.40 -2.47 8.93
N ILE A 107 0.17 -1.94 8.82
CA ILE A 107 -0.63 -1.47 9.96
C ILE A 107 -1.52 -2.62 10.43
N ARG A 108 -1.47 -2.94 11.72
CA ARG A 108 -2.18 -4.09 12.30
C ARG A 108 -2.92 -3.75 13.59
N ASN A 109 -4.00 -4.48 13.86
CA ASN A 109 -4.60 -4.47 15.19
C ASN A 109 -3.64 -5.11 16.21
N SER A 110 -3.76 -4.74 17.49
CA SER A 110 -2.76 -5.06 18.54
C SER A 110 -2.43 -6.56 18.66
N GLY A 111 -3.39 -7.44 18.38
CA GLY A 111 -3.24 -8.90 18.48
C GLY A 111 -3.29 -9.66 17.15
N TYR A 112 -3.08 -8.98 16.01
CA TYR A 112 -3.18 -9.59 14.68
C TYR A 112 -2.37 -10.91 14.60
N PRO A 113 -2.92 -12.00 14.03
CA PRO A 113 -4.18 -12.09 13.27
C PRO A 113 -5.45 -12.26 14.11
N SER A 114 -5.35 -12.30 15.43
CA SER A 114 -6.51 -12.42 16.32
C SER A 114 -7.42 -11.20 16.21
N ALA A 115 -8.73 -11.40 16.38
CA ALA A 115 -9.69 -10.31 16.38
C ALA A 115 -9.55 -9.43 17.63
N ASP A 116 -9.82 -8.14 17.45
CA ASP A 116 -9.99 -7.12 18.47
C ASP A 116 -11.49 -6.85 18.67
N THR A 117 -11.95 -6.94 19.91
CA THR A 117 -13.35 -6.71 20.29
C THR A 117 -13.56 -5.38 21.01
N THR A 118 -12.53 -4.54 21.09
CA THR A 118 -12.60 -3.23 21.75
C THR A 118 -13.56 -2.31 20.99
N VAL A 119 -14.37 -1.56 21.74
CA VAL A 119 -15.37 -0.60 21.23
C VAL A 119 -15.00 0.81 21.66
N SER A 120 -15.56 1.82 20.97
CA SER A 120 -15.39 3.24 21.33
C SER A 120 -13.93 3.71 21.41
N GLU A 121 -13.09 3.22 20.51
CA GLU A 121 -11.67 3.50 20.48
C GLU A 121 -11.25 3.89 19.06
N THR A 122 -10.32 4.83 18.91
CA THR A 122 -9.84 5.26 17.58
C THR A 122 -8.35 5.04 17.46
N CYS A 123 -7.94 4.32 16.41
CA CYS A 123 -6.53 4.09 16.09
C CYS A 123 -6.10 5.01 14.95
N THR A 124 -5.11 5.87 15.23
CA THR A 124 -4.67 6.91 14.30
C THR A 124 -3.25 6.64 13.83
N TYR A 125 -3.06 6.61 12.51
CA TYR A 125 -1.77 6.43 11.86
C TYR A 125 -1.48 7.62 10.95
N ASN A 126 -0.45 8.40 11.27
CA ASN A 126 0.01 9.50 10.44
C ASN A 126 1.03 9.00 9.41
N PHE A 127 1.05 9.57 8.22
CA PHE A 127 2.03 9.23 7.20
C PHE A 127 3.11 10.30 7.13
N ASP A 128 4.36 9.93 7.42
CA ASP A 128 5.49 10.84 7.21
C ASP A 128 5.75 11.03 5.73
N ARG A 129 6.21 12.24 5.36
CA ARG A 129 6.80 12.47 4.05
C ARG A 129 8.20 11.85 4.02
N ILE A 130 8.31 10.63 3.51
CA ILE A 130 9.56 9.86 3.50
C ILE A 130 10.59 10.33 2.46
N CYS A 131 10.15 11.10 1.46
CA CYS A 131 11.00 11.80 0.50
C CYS A 131 10.27 13.02 -0.10
N ASP A 132 11.04 13.93 -0.71
CA ASP A 132 10.51 15.22 -1.18
C ASP A 132 9.54 15.06 -2.36
N ASN A 133 9.84 14.13 -3.27
CA ASN A 133 9.03 13.84 -4.46
C ASN A 133 7.89 12.83 -4.20
N LEU A 134 7.37 12.76 -2.96
CA LEU A 134 6.24 11.91 -2.62
C LEU A 134 4.94 12.54 -3.17
N CYS A 135 4.19 11.77 -3.96
CA CYS A 135 2.92 12.21 -4.52
C CYS A 135 1.73 11.45 -3.94
N GLN A 136 1.83 10.13 -3.79
CA GLN A 136 0.66 9.29 -3.57
C GLN A 136 0.96 8.15 -2.58
N ILE A 137 -0.04 7.75 -1.81
CA ILE A 137 0.00 6.57 -0.96
C ILE A 137 -1.14 5.63 -1.37
N ARG A 138 -0.85 4.33 -1.37
CA ARG A 138 -1.81 3.25 -1.52
C ARG A 138 -1.90 2.47 -0.20
N LEU A 139 -3.13 2.17 0.19
CA LEU A 139 -3.46 1.26 1.26
C LEU A 139 -4.03 -0.01 0.62
N ASP A 140 -3.35 -1.13 0.80
CA ASP A 140 -3.85 -2.45 0.43
C ASP A 140 -4.44 -3.11 1.67
N PHE A 141 -5.71 -3.49 1.61
CA PHE A 141 -6.42 -4.11 2.72
C PHE A 141 -6.25 -5.63 2.65
N ASP A 142 -5.03 -6.12 2.95
CA ASP A 142 -4.72 -7.56 2.96
C ASP A 142 -5.71 -8.35 3.81
N THR A 143 -6.09 -7.78 4.96
CA THR A 143 -7.24 -8.19 5.76
C THR A 143 -7.84 -6.93 6.36
N LEU A 144 -9.14 -6.75 6.23
CA LEU A 144 -9.82 -5.64 6.88
C LEU A 144 -11.28 -6.00 7.10
N ASN A 145 -11.59 -6.47 8.31
CA ASN A 145 -12.95 -6.65 8.77
C ASN A 145 -13.22 -5.67 9.91
N SER A 146 -14.25 -4.87 9.72
CA SER A 146 -14.80 -3.89 10.64
C SER A 146 -16.32 -4.01 10.64
N LEU A 147 -17.00 -3.32 11.54
CA LEU A 147 -18.45 -3.36 11.62
C LEU A 147 -19.08 -2.30 10.72
N SER A 148 -20.07 -2.69 9.91
CA SER A 148 -20.94 -1.79 9.16
C SER A 148 -22.35 -1.74 9.76
N SER A 149 -23.02 -0.60 9.65
CA SER A 149 -24.44 -0.46 10.03
C SER A 149 -25.34 -1.20 9.02
N ALA A 150 -26.50 -1.71 9.46
CA ALA A 150 -27.55 -2.23 8.57
C ALA A 150 -28.13 -1.16 7.62
N THR A 151 -27.87 0.12 7.89
CA THR A 151 -28.22 1.22 6.98
C THR A 151 -27.11 1.54 5.98
N GLY A 152 -25.91 0.96 6.13
CA GLY A 152 -24.73 1.30 5.32
C GLY A 152 -24.00 2.57 5.76
N LEU A 153 -24.44 3.23 6.84
CA LEU A 153 -23.74 4.39 7.39
C LEU A 153 -22.52 3.93 8.20
N CYS A 154 -21.34 4.46 7.87
CA CYS A 154 -20.12 4.22 8.65
C CYS A 154 -19.98 5.25 9.79
N GLY A 155 -19.48 4.79 10.94
CA GLY A 155 -19.32 5.59 12.16
C GLY A 155 -20.51 5.55 13.11
N THR A 156 -20.38 6.27 14.23
CA THR A 156 -21.30 6.25 15.39
C THR A 156 -21.38 4.87 16.07
N ALA A 157 -22.43 4.09 15.79
CA ALA A 157 -22.58 2.74 16.28
C ALA A 157 -21.72 1.73 15.48
N ALA A 158 -21.56 1.96 14.18
CA ALA A 158 -20.69 1.20 13.30
C ALA A 158 -19.26 1.75 13.34
N ASP A 159 -18.31 1.00 12.77
CA ASP A 159 -16.94 1.46 12.65
C ASP A 159 -16.83 2.48 11.49
N ALA A 160 -15.76 3.27 11.49
CA ALA A 160 -15.41 4.18 10.41
C ALA A 160 -13.91 4.14 10.12
N ILE A 161 -13.60 4.02 8.83
CA ILE A 161 -12.25 4.03 8.30
C ILE A 161 -12.14 5.26 7.42
N THR A 162 -11.39 6.25 7.89
CA THR A 162 -11.28 7.56 7.25
C THR A 162 -9.83 7.84 6.93
N VAL A 163 -9.57 8.28 5.70
CA VAL A 163 -8.25 8.77 5.29
C VAL A 163 -8.33 10.27 5.09
N THR A 164 -7.43 10.99 5.74
CA THR A 164 -7.26 12.44 5.56
C THR A 164 -6.14 12.68 4.57
N SER A 165 -6.48 13.19 3.38
CA SER A 165 -5.51 13.66 2.38
C SER A 165 -5.26 15.16 2.52
N PRO A 166 -3.99 15.62 2.56
CA PRO A 166 -3.67 17.05 2.57
C PRO A 166 -3.79 17.70 1.17
N PHE A 167 -4.06 16.93 0.12
CA PHE A 167 -4.34 17.46 -1.23
C PHE A 167 -5.79 17.93 -1.37
N SER A 168 -6.71 17.44 -0.54
CA SER A 168 -8.13 17.79 -0.59
C SER A 168 -8.51 18.77 0.53
N SER A 169 -9.28 19.80 0.19
CA SER A 169 -9.87 20.74 1.15
C SER A 169 -11.16 20.22 1.80
N SER A 170 -11.65 19.04 1.41
CA SER A 170 -12.82 18.40 2.02
C SER A 170 -12.46 17.01 2.53
N ALA A 171 -12.65 16.79 3.83
CA ALA A 171 -12.43 15.51 4.51
C ALA A 171 -13.30 14.35 3.99
N THR A 172 -14.30 14.64 3.14
CA THR A 172 -15.18 13.64 2.49
C THR A 172 -14.98 13.55 0.98
N ALA A 173 -14.11 14.39 0.39
CA ALA A 173 -13.88 14.42 -1.06
C ALA A 173 -12.52 13.82 -1.39
N PHE A 174 -12.42 12.49 -1.28
CA PHE A 174 -11.30 11.64 -1.70
C PHE A 174 -10.26 11.29 -0.62
N PRO A 175 -10.24 10.03 -0.13
CA PRO A 175 -11.20 8.93 -0.37
C PRO A 175 -12.41 8.99 0.59
N PRO A 176 -13.55 8.34 0.27
CA PRO A 176 -14.72 8.32 1.14
C PRO A 176 -14.45 7.53 2.43
N THR A 177 -15.19 7.83 3.50
CA THR A 177 -15.18 7.00 4.72
C THR A 177 -15.84 5.66 4.43
N VAL A 178 -15.15 4.56 4.78
CA VAL A 178 -15.61 3.18 4.54
C VAL A 178 -15.69 2.38 5.86
N CYS A 179 -16.34 1.23 5.83
CA CYS A 179 -16.46 0.29 6.94
C CYS A 179 -16.93 -1.08 6.43
N GLY A 180 -17.02 -2.07 7.32
CA GLY A 180 -17.38 -3.45 6.98
C GLY A 180 -16.18 -4.32 6.54
N THR A 181 -16.41 -5.23 5.59
CA THR A 181 -15.40 -6.16 5.04
C THR A 181 -14.81 -5.62 3.76
N LEU A 182 -13.52 -5.28 3.80
CA LEU A 182 -12.77 -4.65 2.71
C LEU A 182 -11.55 -5.49 2.28
N THR A 183 -11.44 -6.71 2.78
CA THR A 183 -10.36 -7.65 2.47
C THR A 183 -10.18 -7.83 0.97
N GLY A 184 -8.95 -7.66 0.49
CA GLY A 184 -8.58 -7.75 -0.93
C GLY A 184 -8.87 -6.49 -1.75
N GLN A 185 -9.42 -5.43 -1.13
CA GLN A 185 -9.59 -4.13 -1.77
C GLN A 185 -8.43 -3.20 -1.44
N HIS A 186 -8.35 -2.07 -2.14
CA HIS A 186 -7.31 -1.06 -1.94
C HIS A 186 -7.85 0.35 -2.11
N MET A 187 -7.09 1.31 -1.60
CA MET A 187 -7.43 2.72 -1.59
C MET A 187 -6.19 3.58 -1.88
N TYR A 188 -6.32 4.52 -2.81
CA TYR A 188 -5.30 5.51 -3.15
C TYR A 188 -5.70 6.89 -2.65
N PHE A 189 -4.71 7.68 -2.24
CA PHE A 189 -4.87 9.11 -1.96
C PHE A 189 -3.57 9.89 -2.23
N GLU A 190 -3.72 11.17 -2.59
CA GLU A 190 -2.60 12.07 -2.84
C GLU A 190 -2.10 12.70 -1.53
N THR A 191 -0.80 12.93 -1.45
CA THR A 191 -0.09 13.32 -0.21
C THR A 191 0.20 14.81 -0.08
N GLY A 192 -0.33 15.66 -0.97
CA GLY A 192 0.02 17.09 -1.01
C GLY A 192 1.52 17.32 -1.22
N THR A 193 2.02 18.54 -1.04
CA THR A 193 3.45 18.87 -1.28
C THR A 193 4.25 19.20 -0.02
N THR A 194 3.59 19.52 1.10
CA THR A 194 4.25 19.91 2.37
C THR A 194 3.55 19.27 3.56
N GLY A 195 4.16 19.34 4.75
CA GLY A 195 3.57 18.80 5.99
C GLY A 195 3.53 17.27 6.03
N THR A 196 2.57 16.73 6.78
CA THR A 196 2.32 15.28 6.82
C THR A 196 1.79 14.82 5.46
N ALA A 197 2.08 13.59 5.07
CA ALA A 197 1.61 13.02 3.82
C ALA A 197 0.12 12.61 3.87
N GLY A 198 -0.50 12.69 5.04
CA GLY A 198 -1.88 12.31 5.32
C GLY A 198 -2.03 11.56 6.64
N ALA A 199 -3.22 11.04 6.88
CA ALA A 199 -3.50 10.18 8.03
C ALA A 199 -4.56 9.12 7.71
N LEU A 200 -4.50 7.99 8.42
CA LEU A 200 -5.53 6.96 8.47
C LEU A 200 -6.09 6.91 9.89
N SER A 201 -7.42 6.96 10.00
CA SER A 201 -8.16 6.80 11.25
C SER A 201 -9.07 5.58 11.16
N LEU A 202 -8.91 4.66 12.12
CA LEU A 202 -9.76 3.48 12.31
C LEU A 202 -10.55 3.69 13.60
N ALA A 203 -11.76 4.25 13.49
CA ALA A 203 -12.66 4.48 14.60
C ALA A 203 -13.55 3.25 14.82
N LYS A 204 -13.43 2.62 15.99
CA LYS A 204 -14.29 1.52 16.43
C LYS A 204 -15.55 2.12 17.05
N GLY A 205 -16.70 1.75 16.51
CA GLY A 205 -18.00 2.21 16.98
C GLY A 205 -18.35 1.65 18.36
N THR A 206 -19.57 1.92 18.82
CA THR A 206 -20.08 1.44 20.12
C THR A 206 -20.61 0.00 20.06
N THR A 207 -20.80 -0.57 18.86
CA THR A 207 -21.34 -1.93 18.71
C THR A 207 -20.26 -2.97 19.00
N ASP A 208 -20.61 -3.97 19.81
CA ASP A 208 -19.74 -5.12 20.06
C ASP A 208 -19.55 -5.94 18.78
N GLY A 209 -18.31 -6.42 18.56
CA GLY A 209 -18.01 -7.24 17.41
C GLY A 209 -16.52 -7.44 17.21
N SER A 210 -16.18 -8.39 16.33
CA SER A 210 -14.81 -8.73 16.01
C SER A 210 -14.28 -7.87 14.87
N ARG A 211 -13.15 -7.21 15.09
CA ARG A 211 -12.40 -6.49 14.06
C ARG A 211 -11.04 -7.12 13.89
N ASN A 212 -10.58 -7.27 12.67
CA ASN A 212 -9.18 -7.61 12.42
C ASN A 212 -8.69 -6.88 11.19
N TYR A 213 -7.45 -6.42 11.23
CA TYR A 213 -6.89 -5.72 10.09
C TYR A 213 -5.39 -5.91 9.97
N GLN A 214 -4.98 -6.06 8.72
CA GLN A 214 -3.64 -5.87 8.20
C GLN A 214 -3.76 -5.01 6.95
N ILE A 215 -3.19 -3.82 7.00
CA ILE A 215 -3.20 -2.85 5.91
C ILE A 215 -1.77 -2.59 5.48
N LYS A 216 -1.43 -2.90 4.24
CA LYS A 216 -0.10 -2.60 3.70
C LYS A 216 -0.09 -1.20 3.10
N VAL A 217 0.89 -0.41 3.50
CA VAL A 217 1.09 0.97 3.06
C VAL A 217 2.20 1.01 2.02
N THR A 218 1.89 1.53 0.83
CA THR A 218 2.84 1.72 -0.26
C THR A 218 2.91 3.19 -0.67
N TYR A 219 4.11 3.76 -0.67
CA TYR A 219 4.41 5.13 -1.06
C TYR A 219 4.88 5.17 -2.52
N TYR A 220 4.33 6.12 -3.28
CA TYR A 220 4.68 6.35 -4.67
C TYR A 220 5.23 7.76 -4.85
N THR A 221 6.44 7.84 -5.42
CA THR A 221 6.98 9.10 -5.90
C THR A 221 6.23 9.57 -7.14
N CYS A 222 6.29 10.86 -7.44
CA CYS A 222 5.56 11.46 -8.56
C CYS A 222 5.98 10.91 -9.94
N ASP A 223 7.19 10.38 -10.05
CA ASP A 223 7.77 9.76 -11.24
C ASP A 223 7.53 8.25 -11.31
N ASN A 224 6.92 7.64 -10.30
CA ASN A 224 6.67 6.20 -10.28
C ASN A 224 5.55 5.83 -11.26
N LEU A 225 5.85 4.96 -12.23
CA LEU A 225 4.89 4.51 -13.26
C LEU A 225 3.76 3.64 -12.73
N ALA A 226 3.90 3.06 -11.53
CA ALA A 226 2.87 2.25 -10.88
C ALA A 226 1.88 3.07 -10.05
N LYS A 227 2.05 4.40 -9.97
CA LYS A 227 1.09 5.29 -9.31
C LYS A 227 -0.24 5.32 -10.07
N ALA A 228 -1.33 5.53 -9.35
CA ALA A 228 -2.62 5.79 -9.97
C ALA A 228 -2.64 7.18 -10.63
N PRO A 229 -3.45 7.39 -11.70
CA PRO A 229 -3.74 8.73 -12.20
C PRO A 229 -4.33 9.64 -11.10
N PRO A 230 -4.16 10.97 -11.19
CA PRO A 230 -4.73 11.89 -10.21
C PRO A 230 -6.25 11.74 -10.10
N GLY A 231 -6.77 11.74 -8.86
CA GLY A 231 -8.21 11.66 -8.58
C GLY A 231 -8.80 10.25 -8.52
N CYS A 232 -7.98 9.21 -8.69
CA CYS A 232 -8.39 7.80 -8.55
C CYS A 232 -8.37 7.36 -7.09
N THR A 233 -9.48 6.79 -6.60
CA THR A 233 -9.53 6.15 -5.27
C THR A 233 -9.18 4.68 -5.36
N GLN A 234 -9.59 4.00 -6.43
CA GLN A 234 -9.08 2.67 -6.76
C GLN A 234 -8.45 2.72 -8.15
N TYR A 235 -7.36 2.00 -8.32
CA TYR A 235 -6.69 1.84 -9.59
C TYR A 235 -6.47 0.36 -9.87
N PHE A 236 -7.14 -0.14 -10.89
CA PHE A 236 -7.09 -1.52 -11.33
C PHE A 236 -6.14 -1.63 -12.52
N THR A 237 -5.38 -2.71 -12.52
CA THR A 237 -4.31 -2.98 -13.47
C THR A 237 -4.36 -4.44 -13.87
N GLY A 238 -3.84 -4.76 -15.05
CA GLY A 238 -3.85 -6.11 -15.61
C GLY A 238 -4.83 -6.24 -16.76
N GLU A 239 -4.65 -7.30 -17.54
CA GLU A 239 -5.42 -7.56 -18.77
C GLU A 239 -6.86 -7.99 -18.48
N SER A 240 -7.09 -8.53 -17.29
CA SER A 240 -8.40 -8.95 -16.79
C SER A 240 -8.45 -8.89 -15.27
N GLY A 241 -9.65 -8.83 -14.70
CA GLY A 241 -9.84 -8.80 -13.26
C GLY A 241 -11.27 -8.43 -12.87
N SER A 242 -11.52 -8.34 -11.57
CA SER A 242 -12.80 -7.95 -11.00
C SER A 242 -12.66 -6.70 -10.15
N PHE A 243 -13.70 -5.88 -10.10
CA PHE A 243 -13.84 -4.84 -9.09
C PHE A 243 -15.21 -4.91 -8.44
N GLN A 244 -15.27 -4.45 -7.20
CA GLN A 244 -16.45 -4.48 -6.35
C GLN A 244 -16.58 -3.14 -5.65
N SER A 245 -17.79 -2.78 -5.22
CA SER A 245 -17.95 -1.67 -4.29
C SER A 245 -17.25 -1.97 -2.95
N TYR A 246 -16.82 -0.93 -2.24
CA TYR A 246 -16.46 -1.08 -0.84
C TYR A 246 -17.58 -1.78 -0.06
N ASN A 247 -17.16 -2.69 0.82
CA ASN A 247 -18.01 -3.55 1.64
C ASN A 247 -18.89 -4.55 0.89
N TYR A 248 -18.62 -4.84 -0.38
CA TYR A 248 -19.38 -5.84 -1.12
C TYR A 248 -19.44 -7.20 -0.39
N GLN A 249 -18.29 -7.70 0.06
CA GLN A 249 -18.20 -8.96 0.82
C GLN A 249 -18.92 -8.93 2.18
N GLY A 250 -19.19 -7.73 2.72
CA GLY A 250 -19.97 -7.55 3.94
C GLY A 250 -21.48 -7.54 3.71
N ASN A 251 -21.95 -7.78 2.47
CA ASN A 251 -23.37 -7.85 2.08
C ASN A 251 -24.18 -6.61 2.48
N GLN A 252 -23.55 -5.44 2.50
CA GLN A 252 -24.20 -4.18 2.86
C GLN A 252 -23.64 -3.03 2.02
N LEU A 253 -24.50 -2.43 1.19
CA LEU A 253 -24.16 -1.21 0.47
C LEU A 253 -23.89 -0.07 1.44
N LEU A 254 -22.78 0.64 1.24
CA LEU A 254 -22.43 1.80 2.03
C LEU A 254 -23.11 3.06 1.51
N GLN A 255 -23.49 3.95 2.41
CA GLN A 255 -24.04 5.26 2.06
C GLN A 255 -22.93 6.24 1.65
N SER A 256 -23.31 7.27 0.89
CA SER A 256 -22.43 8.40 0.54
C SER A 256 -21.16 7.98 -0.21
N MET A 257 -21.25 6.92 -1.01
CA MET A 257 -20.18 6.43 -1.85
C MET A 257 -20.10 7.23 -3.15
N ASN A 258 -19.21 8.22 -3.19
CA ASN A 258 -18.85 8.96 -4.40
C ASN A 258 -17.32 8.95 -4.55
N TYR A 259 -16.80 8.10 -5.42
CA TYR A 259 -15.37 7.93 -5.67
C TYR A 259 -15.11 7.42 -7.08
N ASN A 260 -13.88 7.63 -7.56
CA ASN A 260 -13.47 7.23 -8.90
C ASN A 260 -12.72 5.89 -8.85
N ASN A 261 -13.19 4.96 -9.67
CA ASN A 261 -12.46 3.76 -10.05
C ASN A 261 -11.77 4.01 -11.38
N CYS A 262 -10.47 3.82 -11.40
CA CYS A 262 -9.64 3.99 -12.58
C CYS A 262 -9.09 2.65 -13.03
N PHE A 263 -8.93 2.52 -14.33
CA PHE A 263 -8.43 1.30 -14.96
C PHE A 263 -7.24 1.68 -15.82
N ARG A 264 -6.12 0.96 -15.67
CA ARG A 264 -4.96 1.14 -16.51
C ARG A 264 -5.26 0.61 -17.90
N GLN A 265 -4.88 1.39 -18.91
CA GLN A 265 -4.77 0.86 -20.27
C GLN A 265 -3.51 0.02 -20.35
N GLU A 266 -3.65 -1.28 -20.53
CA GLU A 266 -2.51 -2.19 -20.71
C GLU A 266 -1.92 -2.07 -22.12
N GLU A 267 -0.62 -2.34 -22.24
CA GLU A 267 0.08 -2.31 -23.53
C GLU A 267 -0.57 -3.29 -24.53
N GLY A 268 -0.80 -2.83 -25.75
CA GLY A 268 -1.49 -3.62 -26.79
C GLY A 268 -3.02 -3.56 -26.73
N PHE A 269 -3.63 -2.94 -25.70
CA PHE A 269 -5.08 -2.80 -25.59
C PHE A 269 -5.52 -1.34 -25.77
N CYS A 270 -6.67 -1.12 -26.41
CA CYS A 270 -7.21 0.22 -26.68
C CYS A 270 -8.59 0.47 -26.05
N ARG A 271 -9.25 -0.57 -25.53
CA ARG A 271 -10.59 -0.49 -24.93
C ARG A 271 -10.66 -1.32 -23.66
N LEU A 272 -11.39 -0.79 -22.68
CA LEU A 272 -11.87 -1.53 -21.51
C LEU A 272 -13.27 -2.06 -21.80
N GLN A 273 -13.48 -3.37 -21.66
CA GLN A 273 -14.84 -3.94 -21.62
C GLN A 273 -15.23 -4.23 -20.17
N ILE A 274 -16.43 -3.80 -19.81
CA ILE A 274 -17.05 -3.96 -18.50
C ILE A 274 -18.36 -4.73 -18.70
N SER A 275 -18.54 -5.85 -18.01
CA SER A 275 -19.78 -6.65 -18.03
C SER A 275 -20.17 -7.14 -16.64
N GLU A 276 -21.37 -6.86 -16.16
CA GLU A 276 -21.86 -7.34 -14.87
C GLU A 276 -21.73 -8.86 -14.71
N ALA A 277 -21.26 -9.30 -13.53
CA ALA A 277 -21.34 -10.70 -13.13
C ALA A 277 -22.67 -10.92 -12.39
N THR A 278 -23.45 -11.91 -12.83
CA THR A 278 -24.68 -12.45 -12.22
C THR A 278 -25.54 -11.47 -11.41
N ALA A 279 -26.66 -11.03 -11.97
CA ALA A 279 -27.60 -10.10 -11.35
C ALA A 279 -28.10 -10.56 -9.96
N MET A 280 -27.75 -9.82 -8.91
CA MET A 280 -28.38 -9.87 -7.60
C MET A 280 -29.47 -8.79 -7.48
N THR A 281 -30.51 -9.04 -6.70
CA THR A 281 -31.56 -8.04 -6.39
C THR A 281 -31.38 -7.46 -4.98
N PRO A 282 -31.33 -6.13 -4.82
CA PRO A 282 -31.34 -5.08 -5.86
C PRO A 282 -29.99 -4.96 -6.60
N ASP A 283 -30.03 -4.51 -7.85
CA ASP A 283 -28.83 -4.28 -8.67
C ASP A 283 -27.97 -3.16 -8.04
N PRO A 284 -26.72 -3.45 -7.63
CA PRO A 284 -25.86 -2.48 -6.97
C PRO A 284 -25.38 -1.35 -7.90
N PHE A 285 -25.58 -1.45 -9.22
CA PHE A 285 -25.16 -0.44 -10.21
C PHE A 285 -26.29 0.48 -10.71
N ILE A 286 -27.55 0.28 -10.32
CA ILE A 286 -28.68 1.18 -10.67
C ILE A 286 -28.91 2.28 -9.62
N LEU A 287 -27.85 2.77 -8.96
CA LEU A 287 -27.98 3.71 -7.84
C LEU A 287 -27.89 5.20 -8.24
N SER A 288 -27.54 5.53 -9.49
CA SER A 288 -27.60 6.90 -10.01
C SER A 288 -27.99 6.90 -11.49
N ALA A 289 -28.62 8.01 -11.94
CA ALA A 289 -29.04 8.18 -13.33
C ALA A 289 -27.88 7.96 -14.30
N ASP A 290 -28.19 7.33 -15.44
CA ASP A 290 -27.26 6.91 -16.49
C ASP A 290 -26.24 8.02 -16.81
N PRO A 291 -24.94 7.83 -16.58
CA PRO A 291 -23.95 8.82 -16.98
C PRO A 291 -23.91 8.89 -18.51
N THR A 292 -23.80 10.09 -19.07
CA THR A 292 -23.58 10.31 -20.50
C THR A 292 -22.34 9.55 -20.97
N LYS A 293 -22.53 8.44 -21.68
CA LYS A 293 -21.46 7.60 -22.22
C LYS A 293 -20.79 8.30 -23.41
N THR A 294 -19.54 8.73 -23.26
CA THR A 294 -18.65 9.00 -24.40
C THR A 294 -18.00 7.68 -24.81
N VAL A 295 -18.59 6.99 -25.79
CA VAL A 295 -18.01 5.80 -26.41
C VAL A 295 -16.93 6.25 -27.39
N HIS A 296 -15.67 5.89 -27.13
CA HIS A 296 -14.61 5.96 -28.14
C HIS A 296 -14.42 4.56 -28.75
N ASP A 297 -14.76 4.43 -30.03
CA ASP A 297 -14.55 3.23 -30.82
C ASP A 297 -13.05 2.99 -31.06
N CYS A 298 -12.53 1.84 -30.64
CA CYS A 298 -11.34 1.17 -31.19
C CYS A 298 -11.41 -0.34 -30.89
N SER A 299 -10.81 -1.15 -31.76
CA SER A 299 -10.90 -2.63 -31.80
C SER A 299 -9.78 -3.34 -31.03
N GLU A 300 -10.14 -4.51 -30.50
CA GLU A 300 -9.40 -5.49 -29.67
C GLU A 300 -9.60 -5.37 -28.15
N LEU A 301 -9.97 -6.51 -27.55
CA LEU A 301 -10.72 -6.65 -26.30
C LEU A 301 -9.85 -7.27 -25.19
N SER A 302 -9.65 -6.55 -24.09
CA SER A 302 -9.32 -7.10 -22.77
C SER A 302 -10.62 -7.20 -21.95
N TYR A 303 -10.84 -8.33 -21.27
CA TYR A 303 -12.05 -8.54 -20.45
C TYR A 303 -11.71 -8.37 -18.97
N VAL A 304 -12.37 -7.45 -18.27
CA VAL A 304 -12.30 -7.36 -16.80
C VAL A 304 -13.62 -7.94 -16.29
N SER A 305 -13.60 -9.21 -15.85
CA SER A 305 -14.77 -9.91 -15.30
C SER A 305 -15.00 -9.57 -13.84
N PHE A 306 -16.20 -9.11 -13.50
CA PHE A 306 -16.60 -8.88 -12.13
C PHE A 306 -16.59 -10.20 -11.36
N MET A 307 -16.11 -10.13 -10.13
CA MET A 307 -16.46 -11.08 -9.10
C MET A 307 -17.32 -10.27 -8.17
N THR A 308 -18.50 -10.78 -7.89
CA THR A 308 -19.43 -10.30 -6.90
C THR A 308 -19.36 -11.33 -5.78
#